data_AF-A0A7K5PMP1-F1
#
_entry.id   AF-A0A7K5PMP1-F1
#
_cell.length_a   1.000
_cell.length_b   1.000
_cell.length_c   1.000
_cell.angle_alpha   90.00
_cell.angle_beta   90.00
_cell.angle_gamma   90.00
#
_symmetry.space_group_name_H-M   'P 1'
#
loop_
_entity.id
_entity.type
_entity.pdbx_description
1 polymer ?
#
loop_
_entity_poly.entity_id
_entity_poly.type
_entity_poly.pdbx_seq_one_letter_code
_entity_poly.pdbx_strand_id
1 'polypeptide(L)'
;FPTWKRTLARRARESQMKRFCRAQAIQRRLEEIEVTFRELEQQGIKLEKLLRDENESPADQQTQWTNQLLYLVQKKNNLMTEESDLMIAVQELKLEEQQCQLDEKLRSYMNKEDTLKTPEDEKAEQEILKQLVEVVNKRNVLIQLQEEKRLSEL
;
A
#
# COMPACT_ATOMS: atom_id res chain seq x y z
N PHE A 1 14.76 28.89 26.37
CA PHE A 1 14.79 28.06 25.15
C PHE A 1 13.46 28.19 24.42
N PRO A 2 13.42 28.41 23.10
CA PRO A 2 12.17 28.69 22.41
C PRO A 2 11.27 27.45 22.39
N THR A 3 10.04 27.57 22.86
CA THR A 3 9.06 26.48 22.98
C THR A 3 8.67 25.89 21.62
N TRP A 4 8.73 26.68 20.54
CA TRP A 4 8.39 26.26 19.19
C TRP A 4 9.28 25.13 18.64
N LYS A 5 10.59 25.12 18.97
CA LYS A 5 11.51 24.04 18.58
C LYS A 5 11.10 22.69 19.18
N ARG A 6 10.64 22.70 20.44
CA ARG A 6 10.11 21.50 21.13
C ARG A 6 8.80 21.02 20.49
N THR A 7 7.92 21.95 20.12
CA THR A 7 6.64 21.64 19.46
C THR A 7 6.84 21.04 18.07
N LEU A 8 7.76 21.57 17.27
CA LEU A 8 8.08 21.02 15.94
C LEU A 8 8.68 19.61 16.02
N ALA A 9 9.65 19.38 16.91
CA ALA A 9 10.22 18.06 17.13
C ALA A 9 9.17 17.04 17.63
N ARG A 10 8.22 17.48 18.46
CA ARG A 10 7.10 16.63 18.90
C ARG A 10 6.21 16.24 17.72
N ARG A 11 5.82 17.19 16.87
CA ARG A 11 5.00 16.94 15.67
C ARG A 11 5.68 16.00 14.68
N ALA A 12 6.99 16.15 14.47
CA ALA A 12 7.77 15.25 13.61
C ALA A 12 7.72 13.80 14.14
N ARG A 13 7.94 13.59 15.44
CA ARG A 13 7.83 12.28 16.08
C ARG A 13 6.42 11.70 16.02
N GLU A 14 5.39 12.52 16.25
CA GLU A 14 3.99 12.10 16.13
C GLU A 14 3.66 11.65 14.69
N SER A 15 4.13 12.40 13.67
CA SER A 15 3.94 12.04 12.26
C SER A 15 4.67 10.73 11.90
N GLN A 16 5.91 10.56 12.36
CA GLN A 16 6.66 9.32 12.17
C GLN A 16 5.95 8.13 12.84
N MET A 17 5.47 8.29 14.07
CA MET A 17 4.72 7.25 14.77
C MET A 17 3.43 6.88 14.02
N LYS A 18 2.68 7.86 13.52
CA LYS A 18 1.47 7.60 12.72
C LYS A 18 1.77 6.78 11.47
N ARG A 19 2.84 7.13 10.74
CA ARG A 19 3.28 6.39 9.54
C ARG A 19 3.69 4.96 9.89
N PHE A 20 4.44 4.78 10.97
CA PHE A 20 4.83 3.46 11.47
C PHE A 20 3.60 2.61 11.84
N CYS A 21 2.65 3.16 12.61
CA CYS A 21 1.42 2.44 12.96
C CYS A 21 0.58 2.08 11.72
N ARG A 22 0.49 2.98 10.73
CA ARG A 22 -0.19 2.70 9.46
C ARG A 22 0.49 1.55 8.71
N ALA A 23 1.82 1.56 8.62
CA ALA A 23 2.58 0.48 7.99
C ALA A 23 2.37 -0.87 8.70
N GLN A 24 2.41 -0.87 10.04
CA GLN A 24 2.18 -2.08 10.83
C GLN A 24 0.76 -2.64 10.65
N ALA A 25 -0.25 -1.77 10.61
CA ALA A 25 -1.64 -2.17 10.39
C ALA A 25 -1.83 -2.82 9.01
N ILE A 26 -1.23 -2.23 7.96
CA ILE A 26 -1.26 -2.79 6.60
C ILE A 26 -0.56 -4.15 6.57
N GLN A 27 0.63 -4.26 7.16
CA GLN A 27 1.38 -5.52 7.20
C GLN A 27 0.59 -6.63 7.89
N ARG A 28 0.00 -6.34 9.06
CA ARG A 28 -0.86 -7.31 9.74
C ARG A 28 -2.02 -7.75 8.86
N ARG A 29 -2.66 -6.81 8.16
CA ARG A 29 -3.81 -7.15 7.31
C ARG A 29 -3.41 -8.01 6.11
N LEU A 30 -2.26 -7.76 5.50
CA LEU A 30 -1.71 -8.60 4.44
C LEU A 30 -1.44 -10.04 4.93
N GLU A 31 -0.88 -10.19 6.13
CA GLU A 31 -0.65 -11.51 6.76
C GLU A 31 -1.98 -12.24 7.03
N GLU A 32 -3.01 -11.53 7.51
CA GLU A 32 -4.36 -12.09 7.68
C GLU A 32 -4.94 -12.57 6.35
N ILE A 33 -4.82 -11.76 5.29
CA ILE A 33 -5.27 -12.12 3.94
C ILE A 33 -4.54 -13.38 3.47
N GLU A 34 -3.22 -13.45 3.61
CA GLU A 34 -2.42 -14.60 3.20
C GLU A 34 -2.87 -15.89 3.89
N VAL A 35 -3.13 -15.85 5.21
CA VAL A 35 -3.63 -17.01 5.95
C VAL A 35 -5.00 -17.44 5.42
N THR A 36 -5.94 -16.50 5.25
CA THR A 36 -7.27 -16.83 4.73
C THR A 36 -7.23 -17.36 3.30
N PHE A 37 -6.30 -16.86 2.47
CA PHE A 37 -6.13 -17.32 1.10
C PHE A 37 -5.67 -18.78 1.06
N ARG A 38 -4.70 -19.16 1.89
CA ARG A 38 -4.24 -20.55 2.03
C ARG A 38 -5.37 -21.49 2.47
N GLU A 39 -6.24 -21.05 3.39
CA GLU A 39 -7.40 -21.83 3.82
C GLU A 39 -8.40 -22.05 2.68
N LEU A 40 -8.68 -21.01 1.88
CA LEU A 40 -9.58 -21.09 0.73
C LEU A 40 -9.00 -22.00 -0.36
N GLU A 41 -7.69 -21.97 -0.58
CA GLU A 41 -7.03 -22.90 -1.52
C GLU A 41 -7.16 -24.35 -1.06
N GLN A 42 -6.96 -24.63 0.22
CA GLN A 42 -7.17 -25.98 0.75
C GLN A 42 -8.62 -26.44 0.61
N GLN A 43 -9.59 -25.56 0.84
CA GLN A 43 -11.01 -25.85 0.63
C GLN A 43 -11.31 -26.10 -0.86
N GLY A 44 -10.74 -25.29 -1.75
CA GLY A 44 -10.87 -25.43 -3.20
C GLY A 44 -10.32 -26.76 -3.70
N ILE A 45 -9.12 -27.16 -3.25
CA ILE A 45 -8.52 -28.46 -3.62
C ILE A 45 -9.41 -29.63 -3.18
N LYS A 46 -10.01 -29.55 -1.98
CA LYS A 46 -10.94 -30.59 -1.50
C LYS A 46 -12.20 -30.64 -2.36
N LEU A 47 -12.78 -29.49 -2.69
CA LEU A 47 -13.96 -29.39 -3.52
C LEU A 47 -13.70 -29.90 -4.95
N GLU A 48 -12.58 -29.55 -5.56
CA GLU A 48 -12.19 -30.04 -6.89
C GLU A 48 -11.98 -31.55 -6.92
N LYS A 49 -11.42 -32.14 -5.86
CA LYS A 49 -11.28 -33.60 -5.75
C LYS A 49 -12.65 -34.27 -5.69
N LEU A 50 -13.54 -33.79 -4.83
CA LEU A 50 -14.92 -34.30 -4.73
C LEU A 50 -15.66 -34.21 -6.07
N LEU A 51 -15.53 -33.07 -6.77
CA LEU A 51 -16.13 -32.88 -8.10
C LEU A 51 -15.59 -33.85 -9.17
N ARG A 52 -14.30 -34.25 -9.08
CA ARG A 52 -13.69 -35.20 -10.02
C ARG A 52 -14.07 -36.64 -9.72
N ASP A 53 -14.14 -36.99 -8.44
CA ASP A 53 -14.43 -38.35 -7.98
C ASP A 53 -15.91 -38.71 -8.10
N GLU A 54 -16.81 -37.72 -7.98
CA GLU A 54 -18.27 -37.90 -8.00
C GLU A 54 -18.93 -37.40 -9.30
N ASN A 55 -18.37 -37.75 -10.46
CA ASN A 55 -18.94 -37.41 -11.79
C ASN A 55 -20.33 -38.04 -12.07
N GLU A 56 -20.78 -39.01 -11.26
CA GLU A 56 -22.09 -39.67 -11.37
C GLU A 56 -23.10 -39.21 -10.29
N SER A 57 -22.78 -38.18 -9.50
CA SER A 57 -23.66 -37.70 -8.43
C SER A 57 -24.92 -36.97 -8.96
N PRO A 58 -26.02 -36.97 -8.21
CA PRO A 58 -27.29 -36.35 -8.62
C PRO A 58 -27.13 -34.85 -8.97
N ALA A 59 -27.94 -34.35 -9.90
CA ALA A 59 -27.89 -32.96 -10.38
C ALA A 59 -27.99 -31.90 -9.26
N ASP A 60 -28.73 -32.19 -8.18
CA ASP A 60 -28.85 -31.31 -7.01
C ASP A 60 -27.54 -31.16 -6.24
N GLN A 61 -26.78 -32.25 -6.12
CA GLN A 61 -25.49 -32.28 -5.42
C GLN A 61 -24.40 -31.58 -6.24
N GLN A 62 -24.44 -31.76 -7.56
CA GLN A 62 -23.58 -31.02 -8.50
C GLN A 62 -23.86 -29.51 -8.42
N THR A 63 -25.14 -29.12 -8.35
CA THR A 63 -25.55 -27.72 -8.17
C THR A 63 -25.03 -27.15 -6.85
N GLN A 64 -25.11 -27.89 -5.75
CA GLN A 64 -24.56 -27.44 -4.46
C GLN A 64 -23.05 -27.17 -4.52
N TRP A 65 -22.26 -28.06 -5.12
CA TRP A 65 -20.82 -27.86 -5.23
C TRP A 65 -20.44 -26.74 -6.19
N THR A 66 -21.17 -26.55 -7.29
CA THR A 66 -20.92 -25.40 -8.19
C THR A 66 -21.18 -24.07 -7.47
N ASN A 67 -22.22 -23.99 -6.64
CA ASN A 67 -22.47 -22.82 -5.79
C ASN A 67 -21.35 -22.61 -4.76
N GLN A 68 -20.84 -23.69 -4.16
CA GLN A 68 -19.72 -23.62 -3.22
C GLN A 68 -18.42 -23.18 -3.90
N LEU A 69 -18.16 -23.64 -5.13
CA LEU A 69 -17.03 -23.19 -5.93
C LEU A 69 -17.13 -21.71 -6.26
N LEU A 70 -18.32 -21.27 -6.71
CA LEU A 70 -18.59 -19.86 -7.00
C LEU A 70 -18.34 -18.98 -5.76
N TYR A 71 -18.79 -19.41 -4.60
CA TYR A 71 -18.53 -18.72 -3.33
C TYR A 71 -17.04 -18.62 -3.01
N LEU A 72 -16.27 -19.70 -3.18
CA LEU A 72 -14.82 -19.68 -2.94
C LEU A 72 -14.10 -18.74 -3.92
N VAL A 73 -14.49 -18.75 -5.19
CA VAL A 73 -13.94 -17.85 -6.22
C VAL A 73 -14.26 -16.40 -5.90
N GLN A 74 -15.51 -16.08 -5.57
CA GLN A 74 -15.92 -14.73 -5.18
C GLN A 74 -15.15 -14.24 -3.95
N LYS A 75 -15.00 -15.09 -2.93
CA LYS A 75 -14.24 -14.75 -1.72
C LYS A 75 -12.76 -14.53 -2.02
N LYS A 76 -12.15 -15.36 -2.89
CA LYS A 76 -10.76 -15.21 -3.33
C LYS A 76 -10.57 -13.91 -4.13
N ASN A 77 -11.50 -13.57 -5.02
CA ASN A 77 -11.47 -12.32 -5.77
C ASN A 77 -11.54 -11.11 -4.84
N ASN A 78 -12.44 -11.12 -3.84
CA ASN A 78 -12.55 -10.03 -2.88
C ASN A 78 -11.25 -9.83 -2.08
N LEU A 79 -10.63 -10.92 -1.63
CA LEU A 79 -9.34 -10.86 -0.93
C LEU A 79 -8.21 -10.33 -1.82
N MET A 80 -8.19 -10.71 -3.10
CA MET A 80 -7.22 -10.21 -4.07
C MET A 80 -7.41 -8.70 -4.34
N THR A 81 -8.65 -8.24 -4.43
CA THR A 81 -8.97 -6.82 -4.55
C THR A 81 -8.47 -6.05 -3.32
N GLU A 82 -8.75 -6.56 -2.11
CA GLU A 82 -8.29 -5.96 -0.85
C GLU A 82 -6.76 -5.95 -0.75
N GLU A 83 -6.09 -7.04 -1.09
CA GLU A 83 -4.62 -7.13 -1.14
C GLU A 83 -4.04 -6.08 -2.10
N SER A 84 -4.60 -5.95 -3.30
CA SER A 84 -4.17 -4.93 -4.26
C SER A 84 -4.30 -3.51 -3.69
N ASP A 85 -5.39 -3.20 -2.99
CA ASP A 85 -5.58 -1.88 -2.37
C ASP A 85 -4.57 -1.62 -1.25
N LEU A 86 -4.30 -2.64 -0.43
CA LEU A 86 -3.26 -2.57 0.60
C LEU A 86 -1.87 -2.39 -0.02
N MET A 87 -1.57 -3.04 -1.15
CA MET A 87 -0.31 -2.88 -1.86
C MET A 87 -0.13 -1.47 -2.42
N ILE A 88 -1.20 -0.81 -2.87
CA ILE A 88 -1.15 0.63 -3.23
C ILE A 88 -0.84 1.47 -1.99
N ALA A 89 -1.48 1.21 -0.86
CA ALA A 89 -1.20 1.91 0.40
C ALA A 89 0.26 1.73 0.89
N VAL A 90 0.87 0.56 0.63
CA VAL A 90 2.31 0.35 0.87
C VAL A 90 3.17 1.26 -0.01
N GLN A 91 2.82 1.41 -1.29
CA GLN A 91 3.56 2.30 -2.20
C GLN A 91 3.41 3.78 -1.80
N GLU A 92 2.21 4.20 -1.39
CA GLU A 92 1.99 5.54 -0.85
C GLU A 92 2.88 5.81 0.37
N LEU A 93 2.93 4.88 1.34
CA LEU A 93 3.79 4.99 2.52
C LEU A 93 5.28 5.11 2.17
N LYS A 94 5.75 4.36 1.17
CA LYS A 94 7.13 4.47 0.67
C LYS A 94 7.40 5.86 0.09
N LEU A 95 6.47 6.40 -0.70
CA LEU A 95 6.57 7.74 -1.26
C LEU A 95 6.49 8.82 -0.16
N GLU A 96 5.67 8.64 0.88
CA GLU A 96 5.64 9.52 2.06
C GLU A 96 6.98 9.53 2.82
N GLU A 97 7.60 8.36 3.00
CA GLU A 97 8.92 8.25 3.63
C GLU A 97 10.00 8.93 2.79
N GLN A 98 10.02 8.68 1.48
CA GLN A 98 10.93 9.34 0.55
C GLN A 98 10.77 10.88 0.59
N GLN A 99 9.54 11.37 0.55
CA GLN A 99 9.27 12.80 0.65
C GLN A 99 9.79 13.37 1.97
N CYS A 100 9.54 12.71 3.11
CA CYS A 100 10.00 13.16 4.42
C CYS A 100 11.53 13.31 4.46
N GLN A 101 12.26 12.33 3.93
CA GLN A 101 13.72 12.36 3.87
C GLN A 101 14.25 13.48 2.96
N LEU A 102 13.60 13.71 1.82
CA LEU A 102 13.95 14.79 0.90
C LEU A 102 13.68 16.17 1.52
N ASP A 103 12.53 16.34 2.18
CA ASP A 103 12.16 17.58 2.88
C ASP A 103 13.13 17.90 4.02
N GLU A 104 13.58 16.89 4.78
CA GLU A 104 14.57 17.06 5.84
C GLU A 104 15.93 17.52 5.27
N LYS A 105 16.38 16.89 4.17
CA LYS A 105 17.60 17.31 3.47
C LYS A 105 17.48 18.73 2.95
N LEU A 106 16.38 19.08 2.26
CA LEU A 106 16.16 20.42 1.73
C LEU A 106 16.16 21.48 2.85
N ARG A 107 15.50 21.20 3.98
CA ARG A 107 15.54 22.08 5.16
C ARG A 107 16.94 22.27 5.70
N SER A 108 17.82 21.27 5.63
CA SER A 108 19.20 21.41 6.09
C SER A 108 19.98 22.42 5.25
N TYR A 109 19.76 22.45 3.93
CA TYR A 109 20.36 23.43 3.02
C TYR A 109 19.72 24.82 3.17
N MET A 110 18.39 24.90 3.26
CA MET A 110 17.69 26.18 3.44
C MET A 110 18.00 26.88 4.77
N ASN A 111 18.38 26.13 5.81
CA ASN A 111 18.78 26.70 7.10
C ASN A 111 20.24 27.22 7.09
N LYS A 112 21.03 26.95 6.05
CA LYS A 112 22.34 27.58 5.86
C LYS A 112 22.13 29.01 5.36
N GLU A 113 22.97 29.92 5.84
CA GLU A 113 22.98 31.31 5.38
C GLU A 113 23.42 31.37 3.91
N ASP A 114 22.75 32.15 3.07
CA ASP A 114 23.01 32.16 1.62
C ASP A 114 24.45 32.57 1.27
N THR A 115 25.09 33.37 2.10
CA THR A 115 26.50 33.76 1.98
C THR A 115 27.49 32.61 2.20
N LEU A 116 27.04 31.53 2.84
CA LEU A 116 27.82 30.33 3.15
C LEU A 116 27.51 29.15 2.21
N LYS A 117 26.55 29.32 1.28
CA LYS A 117 26.19 28.27 0.32
C LYS A 117 27.23 28.17 -0.78
N THR A 118 27.67 26.94 -1.04
CA THR A 118 28.54 26.66 -2.18
C THR A 118 27.72 26.37 -3.43
N PRO A 119 28.28 26.53 -4.65
CA PRO A 119 27.57 26.13 -5.88
C PRO A 119 27.21 24.64 -5.92
N GLU A 120 27.89 23.79 -5.16
CA GLU A 120 27.51 22.38 -4.97
C GLU A 120 26.26 22.24 -4.10
N ASP A 121 26.11 23.06 -3.05
CA ASP A 121 24.91 23.09 -2.22
C ASP A 121 23.69 23.51 -3.06
N GLU A 122 23.82 24.54 -3.90
CA GLU A 122 22.75 24.98 -4.81
C GLU A 122 22.32 23.88 -5.82
N LYS A 123 23.30 23.14 -6.37
CA LYS A 123 23.02 22.00 -7.24
C LYS A 123 22.31 20.88 -6.49
N ALA A 124 22.70 20.60 -5.25
CA ALA A 124 22.05 19.60 -4.42
C ALA A 124 20.60 20.00 -4.08
N GLU A 125 20.34 21.27 -3.77
CA GLU A 125 18.98 21.81 -3.57
C GLU A 125 18.11 21.59 -4.82
N GLN A 126 18.61 21.93 -6.01
CA GLN A 126 17.90 21.74 -7.28
C GLN A 126 17.58 20.27 -7.56
N GLU A 127 18.53 19.36 -7.31
CA GLU A 127 18.31 17.93 -7.50
C GLU A 127 17.28 17.37 -6.50
N ILE A 128 17.31 17.80 -5.24
CA ILE A 128 16.30 17.42 -4.24
C ILE A 128 14.90 17.91 -4.65
N LEU A 129 14.79 19.14 -5.14
CA LEU A 129 13.51 19.68 -5.63
C LEU A 129 12.98 18.87 -6.82
N LYS A 130 13.87 18.48 -7.75
CA LYS A 130 13.49 17.60 -8.87
C LYS A 130 12.97 16.25 -8.39
N GLN A 131 13.66 15.63 -7.42
CA GLN A 131 13.22 14.36 -6.82
C GLN A 131 11.88 14.48 -6.09
N LEU A 132 11.63 15.61 -5.41
CA LEU A 132 10.32 15.89 -4.79
C LEU A 132 9.20 15.96 -5.83
N VAL A 133 9.45 16.60 -6.98
CA VAL A 133 8.49 16.62 -8.10
C VAL A 133 8.24 15.21 -8.64
N GLU A 134 9.29 14.40 -8.78
CA GLU A 134 9.15 12.99 -9.19
C GLU A 134 8.31 12.18 -8.20
N VAL A 135 8.45 12.39 -6.89
CA VAL A 135 7.61 11.74 -5.86
C VAL A 135 6.15 12.14 -6.02
N VAL A 136 5.86 13.41 -6.26
CA VAL A 136 4.49 13.88 -6.53
C VAL A 136 3.92 13.23 -7.80
N ASN A 137 4.70 13.15 -8.87
CA ASN A 137 4.28 12.50 -10.11
C ASN A 137 3.98 11.01 -9.89
N LYS A 138 4.82 10.30 -9.12
CA LYS A 138 4.56 8.89 -8.76
C LYS A 138 3.27 8.72 -7.99
N ARG A 139 2.94 9.63 -7.07
CA ARG A 139 1.63 9.60 -6.38
C ARG A 139 0.47 9.87 -7.32
N ASN A 140 0.62 10.81 -8.26
CA ASN A 140 -0.41 11.07 -9.27
C ASN A 140 -0.73 9.82 -10.10
N VAL A 141 0.28 9.03 -10.47
CA VAL A 141 0.09 7.74 -11.17
C VAL A 141 -0.71 6.75 -10.30
N LEU A 142 -0.43 6.66 -9.00
CA LEU A 142 -1.19 5.78 -8.10
C LEU A 142 -2.66 6.20 -7.99
N ILE A 143 -2.93 7.52 -7.90
CA ILE A 143 -4.30 8.05 -7.87
C ILE A 143 -5.04 7.74 -9.18
N GLN A 144 -4.36 7.90 -10.33
CA GLN A 144 -4.93 7.56 -11.64
C GLN A 144 -5.28 6.08 -11.72
N LEU A 145 -4.39 5.19 -11.29
CA LEU A 145 -4.64 3.74 -11.25
C LEU A 145 -5.86 3.39 -10.38
N GLN A 146 -6.00 4.02 -9.22
CA GLN A 146 -7.16 3.82 -8.35
C GLN A 146 -8.45 4.32 -8.98
N GLU A 147 -8.41 5.45 -9.68
CA GLU A 147 -9.58 6.00 -10.37
C GLU A 147 -9.99 5.14 -11.56
N GLU A 148 -9.03 4.65 -12.35
CA GLU A 148 -9.28 3.69 -13.44
C GLU A 148 -9.92 2.40 -12.92
N LYS A 149 -9.39 1.85 -11.82
CA LYS A 149 -9.99 0.70 -11.14
C LYS A 149 -11.43 0.98 -10.71
N ARG A 150 -11.68 2.11 -10.04
CA ARG A 150 -13.02 2.53 -9.60
C ARG A 150 -14.01 2.66 -10.77
N LEU A 151 -13.54 3.17 -11.91
CA LEU A 151 -14.37 3.30 -13.12
C LEU A 151 -14.64 1.96 -13.81
N SER A 152 -13.72 1.00 -13.70
CA SER A 152 -13.90 -0.35 -14.25
C SER A 152 -14.87 -1.23 -13.44
N GLU A 153 -15.10 -0.87 -12.17
CA GLU A 153 -16.00 -1.57 -11.24
C GLU A 153 -17.45 -1.04 -11.26
N LEU A 154 -17.72 0.03 -12.03
CA LEU A 154 -19.05 0.63 -12.28
C LEU A 154 -19.78 -0.03 -13.46
#